data_AF-A0ABF7PLP1-F1
#
_entry.id   AF-A0ABF7PLP1-F1
#
_cell.length_a   1.000
_cell.length_b   1.000
_cell.length_c   1.000
_cell.angle_alpha   90.00
_cell.angle_beta   90.00
_cell.angle_gamma   90.00
#
_symmetry.space_group_name_H-M   'P 1'
#
loop_
_entity.id
_entity.type
_entity.pdbx_description
1 polymer ?
#
loop_
_entity_poly.entity_id
_entity_poly.type
_entity_poly.pdbx_seq_one_letter_code
_entity_poly.pdbx_strand_id
1 'polypeptide(L)'
;MIQIKNKLYLLPLFLINYLGLFLLINIHPVMAMDPKLPETSSRQPVYHNLTIEENIINLKQKIYDNATKITNIDKGLQGSITDDQKENLLKLKENYKQLIDNQKEQLKTYKNLLNDLNDEKN
;
A
#
# COMPACT_ATOMS: atom_id res chain seq x y z
N MET A 1 -24.34 29.56 27.12
CA MET A 1 -24.48 28.10 27.18
C MET A 1 -23.97 27.53 25.86
N ILE A 2 -22.67 27.20 25.78
CA ILE A 2 -22.02 26.76 24.53
C ILE A 2 -22.27 25.26 24.37
N GLN A 3 -23.12 24.91 23.41
CA GLN A 3 -23.36 23.52 23.02
C GLN A 3 -22.14 23.00 22.26
N ILE A 4 -21.28 22.23 22.93
CA ILE A 4 -20.23 21.45 22.29
C ILE A 4 -20.90 20.31 21.54
N LYS A 5 -21.28 20.55 20.28
CA LYS A 5 -21.79 19.52 19.37
C LYS A 5 -20.61 18.65 18.92
N ASN A 6 -20.39 17.60 19.71
CA ASN A 6 -19.78 16.31 19.38
C ASN A 6 -18.79 16.29 18.19
N LYS A 7 -17.55 16.76 18.41
CA LYS A 7 -16.42 16.65 17.46
C LYS A 7 -15.80 15.23 17.39
N LEU A 8 -16.44 14.23 17.98
CA LEU A 8 -15.90 12.86 18.06
C LEU A 8 -16.00 12.06 16.75
N TYR A 9 -16.74 12.57 15.75
CA TYR A 9 -16.95 11.88 14.47
C TYR A 9 -15.72 11.83 13.55
N LEU A 10 -14.72 12.69 13.79
CA LEU A 10 -13.45 12.69 13.05
C LEU A 10 -12.39 11.78 13.67
N LEU A 11 -12.56 11.40 14.95
CA LEU A 11 -11.64 10.53 15.67
C LEU A 11 -11.45 9.15 15.01
N PRO A 12 -12.50 8.47 14.47
CA PRO A 12 -12.30 7.22 13.74
C PRO A 12 -11.51 7.41 12.43
N LEU A 13 -11.62 8.57 11.76
CA LEU A 13 -10.87 8.88 10.52
C LEU A 13 -9.36 9.06 10.78
N PHE A 14 -8.99 9.67 11.91
CA PHE A 14 -7.59 9.79 12.34
C PHE A 14 -7.02 8.44 12.79
N LEU A 15 -7.80 7.63 13.51
CA LEU A 15 -7.38 6.30 13.96
C LEU A 15 -7.14 5.33 12.80
N ILE A 16 -7.95 5.37 11.74
CA ILE A 16 -7.77 4.51 10.55
C ILE A 16 -6.48 4.87 9.80
N ASN A 17 -6.14 6.16 9.68
CA ASN A 17 -4.86 6.57 9.09
C ASN A 17 -3.65 6.14 9.92
N TYR A 18 -3.74 6.20 11.26
CA TYR A 18 -2.68 5.73 12.14
C TYR A 18 -2.52 4.21 12.10
N LEU A 19 -3.63 3.46 12.01
CA LEU A 19 -3.61 2.00 11.89
C LEU A 19 -3.01 1.56 10.53
N GLY A 20 -3.25 2.32 9.47
CA GLY A 20 -2.63 2.11 8.16
C GLY A 20 -1.10 2.28 8.19
N LEU A 21 -0.59 3.29 8.91
CA LEU A 21 0.85 3.45 9.14
C LEU A 21 1.40 2.33 10.03
N PHE A 22 0.65 1.88 11.04
CA PHE A 22 1.08 0.81 11.94
C PHE A 22 1.22 -0.54 11.21
N LEU A 23 0.36 -0.82 10.22
CA LEU A 23 0.46 -1.98 9.34
C LEU A 23 1.64 -1.91 8.36
N LEU A 24 2.13 -0.71 8.03
CA LEU A 24 3.37 -0.52 7.25
C LEU A 24 4.64 -0.67 8.10
N ILE A 25 4.54 -0.53 9.43
CA ILE A 25 5.66 -0.71 10.37
C ILE A 25 5.71 -2.16 10.91
N ASN A 26 4.57 -2.85 10.99
CA ASN A 26 4.48 -4.29 11.32
C ASN A 26 4.65 -5.21 10.09
N ILE A 27 5.59 -4.86 9.22
CA ILE A 27 6.17 -5.85 8.32
C ILE A 27 6.80 -6.90 9.23
N HIS A 28 6.39 -8.15 9.04
CA HIS A 28 6.86 -9.31 9.78
C HIS A 28 8.38 -9.26 10.01
N PRO A 29 8.86 -9.69 11.19
CA PRO A 29 10.27 -9.68 11.50
C PRO A 29 11.03 -10.41 10.40
N VAL A 30 12.07 -9.77 9.86
CA VAL A 30 13.20 -10.46 9.25
C VAL A 30 13.47 -11.68 10.13
N MET A 31 13.28 -12.88 9.59
CA MET A 31 13.54 -14.11 10.33
C MET A 31 14.93 -14.00 10.93
N ALA A 32 15.01 -13.99 12.26
CA ALA A 32 16.28 -14.08 12.95
C ALA A 32 16.88 -15.44 12.58
N MET A 33 17.90 -15.41 11.72
CA MET A 33 18.70 -16.57 11.34
C MET A 33 19.30 -17.16 12.62
N ASP A 34 18.88 -18.36 13.00
CA ASP A 34 19.54 -19.14 14.05
C ASP A 34 20.94 -19.52 13.52
N PRO A 35 22.05 -19.09 14.14
CA PRO A 35 23.39 -19.32 13.61
C PRO A 35 23.89 -20.77 13.79
N LYS A 36 23.05 -21.72 14.23
CA LYS A 36 23.44 -23.11 14.49
C LYS A 36 22.65 -24.13 13.67
N LEU A 37 22.67 -24.03 12.34
CA LEU A 37 22.34 -25.15 11.48
C LEU A 37 23.45 -25.34 10.44
N PRO A 38 23.94 -26.58 10.24
CA PRO A 38 25.07 -26.86 9.36
C PRO A 38 24.68 -26.52 7.92
N GLU A 39 25.54 -25.74 7.27
CA GLU A 39 25.45 -25.29 5.88
C GLU A 39 25.13 -26.46 4.94
N THR A 40 23.86 -26.65 4.60
CA THR A 40 23.46 -27.42 3.44
C THR A 40 22.25 -26.75 2.77
N SER A 41 22.45 -26.33 1.52
CA SER A 41 21.44 -25.89 0.55
C SER A 41 20.90 -24.46 0.65
N SER A 42 21.80 -23.47 0.53
CA SER A 42 21.49 -22.07 0.25
C SER A 42 21.04 -21.85 -1.20
N ARG A 43 19.78 -22.15 -1.53
CA ARG A 43 18.99 -21.54 -2.61
C ARG A 43 17.69 -22.35 -2.81
N GLN A 44 16.57 -21.82 -2.33
CA GLN A 44 15.23 -22.25 -2.75
C GLN A 44 14.59 -21.18 -3.67
N PRO A 45 15.11 -21.00 -4.89
CA PRO A 45 14.67 -19.92 -5.79
C PRO A 45 13.22 -20.08 -6.24
N VAL A 46 12.66 -21.30 -6.21
CA VAL A 46 11.25 -21.54 -6.53
C VAL A 46 10.31 -20.90 -5.49
N TYR A 47 10.64 -21.01 -4.20
CA TYR A 47 9.81 -20.45 -3.13
C TYR A 47 9.86 -18.92 -3.11
N HIS A 48 11.04 -18.35 -3.40
CA HIS A 48 11.24 -16.91 -3.49
C HIS A 48 10.51 -16.29 -4.70
N ASN A 49 10.53 -16.94 -5.87
CA ASN A 49 9.81 -16.49 -7.06
C ASN A 49 8.28 -16.47 -6.85
N LEU A 50 7.71 -17.53 -6.25
CA LEU A 50 6.27 -17.58 -5.94
C LEU A 50 5.84 -16.44 -4.99
N THR A 51 6.70 -16.10 -4.03
CA THR A 51 6.46 -14.99 -3.09
C THR A 51 6.47 -13.63 -3.81
N ILE A 52 7.39 -13.44 -4.77
CA ILE A 52 7.48 -12.20 -5.56
C ILE A 52 6.30 -12.07 -6.53
N GLU A 53 5.89 -13.16 -7.18
CA GLU A 53 4.72 -13.18 -8.07
C GLU A 53 3.43 -12.82 -7.32
N GLU A 54 3.24 -13.36 -6.11
CA GLU A 54 2.10 -13.00 -5.25
C GLU A 54 2.13 -11.52 -4.86
N ASN A 55 3.30 -10.99 -4.50
CA ASN A 55 3.48 -9.57 -4.20
C ASN A 55 3.15 -8.67 -5.40
N ILE A 56 3.54 -9.08 -6.62
CA ILE A 56 3.20 -8.39 -7.87
C ILE A 56 1.68 -8.36 -8.08
N ILE A 57 0.99 -9.50 -7.88
CA ILE A 57 -0.47 -9.59 -8.04
C ILE A 57 -1.18 -8.69 -7.01
N ASN A 58 -0.79 -8.80 -5.74
CA ASN A 58 -1.33 -7.99 -4.66
C ASN A 58 -1.15 -6.49 -4.91
N LEU A 59 0.01 -6.09 -5.43
CA LEU A 59 0.30 -4.69 -5.72
C LEU A 59 -0.51 -4.17 -6.91
N LYS A 60 -0.70 -4.98 -7.97
CA LYS A 60 -1.60 -4.65 -9.08
C LYS A 60 -3.04 -4.44 -8.61
N GLN A 61 -3.54 -5.30 -7.71
CA GLN A 61 -4.87 -5.15 -7.15
C GLN A 61 -5.00 -3.84 -6.36
N LYS A 62 -4.02 -3.52 -5.49
CA LYS A 62 -4.00 -2.26 -4.75
C LYS A 62 -3.99 -1.03 -5.65
N ILE A 63 -3.24 -1.06 -6.76
CA ILE A 63 -3.23 0.02 -7.76
C ILE A 63 -4.63 0.19 -8.38
N TYR A 64 -5.28 -0.92 -8.76
CA TYR A 64 -6.62 -0.90 -9.32
C TYR A 64 -7.66 -0.33 -8.34
N ASP A 65 -7.63 -0.76 -7.09
CA ASP A 65 -8.54 -0.28 -6.05
C ASP A 65 -8.33 1.21 -5.79
N ASN A 66 -7.09 1.67 -5.74
CA ASN A 66 -6.77 3.09 -5.57
C ASN A 66 -7.21 3.94 -6.78
N ALA A 67 -7.08 3.43 -8.00
CA ALA A 67 -7.60 4.10 -9.20
C ALA A 67 -9.13 4.22 -9.18
N THR A 68 -9.81 3.18 -8.66
CA THR A 68 -11.26 3.20 -8.45
C THR A 68 -11.65 4.27 -7.41
N LYS A 69 -10.88 4.41 -6.33
CA LYS A 69 -11.09 5.48 -5.33
C LYS A 69 -10.95 6.87 -5.94
N ILE A 70 -9.95 7.10 -6.81
CA ILE A 70 -9.83 8.37 -7.55
C ILE A 70 -11.08 8.64 -8.39
N THR A 71 -11.57 7.63 -9.11
CA THR A 71 -12.78 7.77 -9.93
C THR A 71 -14.02 8.12 -9.09
N ASN A 72 -14.14 7.54 -7.89
CA ASN A 72 -15.22 7.86 -6.96
C ASN A 72 -15.09 9.27 -6.38
N ILE A 73 -13.86 9.74 -6.11
CA ILE A 73 -13.60 11.12 -5.70
C ILE A 73 -14.01 12.08 -6.83
N ASP A 74 -13.70 11.75 -8.08
CA ASP A 74 -14.09 12.58 -9.23
C ASP A 74 -15.61 12.70 -9.38
N LYS A 75 -16.35 11.62 -9.14
CA LYS A 75 -17.81 11.67 -9.05
C LYS A 75 -18.28 12.54 -7.89
N GLY A 76 -17.63 12.42 -6.72
CA GLY A 76 -17.94 13.25 -5.54
C GLY A 76 -17.72 14.74 -5.78
N LEU A 77 -16.67 15.11 -6.52
CA LEU A 77 -16.34 16.49 -6.89
C LEU A 77 -17.35 17.12 -7.85
N GLN A 78 -18.11 16.32 -8.60
CA GLN A 78 -19.19 16.78 -9.47
C GLN A 78 -20.52 16.99 -8.72
N GLY A 79 -20.62 16.53 -7.48
CA GLY A 79 -21.81 16.68 -6.64
C GLY A 79 -21.95 18.09 -6.06
N SER A 80 -23.10 18.34 -5.42
CA SER A 80 -23.31 19.55 -4.62
C SER A 80 -22.56 19.42 -3.29
N ILE A 81 -21.37 19.99 -3.21
CA ILE A 81 -20.48 19.96 -2.04
C ILE A 81 -20.05 21.39 -1.65
N THR A 82 -19.68 21.58 -0.39
CA THR A 82 -19.11 22.85 0.09
C THR A 82 -17.66 23.02 -0.38
N ASP A 83 -17.14 24.24 -0.31
CA ASP A 83 -15.74 24.51 -0.68
C ASP A 83 -14.74 23.72 0.17
N ASP A 84 -14.99 23.59 1.48
CA ASP A 84 -14.16 22.78 2.38
C ASP A 84 -14.16 21.29 1.99
N GLN A 85 -15.33 20.76 1.61
CA GLN A 85 -15.45 19.39 1.14
C GLN A 85 -14.68 19.19 -0.17
N LYS A 86 -14.78 20.16 -1.08
CA LYS A 86 -14.06 20.16 -2.36
C LYS A 86 -12.54 20.19 -2.16
N GLU A 87 -12.04 21.06 -1.29
CA GLU A 87 -10.60 21.14 -0.98
C GLU A 87 -10.08 19.81 -0.42
N ASN A 88 -10.82 19.20 0.52
CA ASN A 88 -10.44 17.92 1.11
C ASN A 88 -10.46 16.77 0.09
N LEU A 89 -11.45 16.73 -0.80
CA LEU A 89 -11.51 15.74 -1.88
C LEU A 89 -10.38 15.90 -2.88
N LEU A 90 -9.99 17.14 -3.22
CA LEU A 90 -8.83 17.40 -4.09
C LEU A 90 -7.51 16.94 -3.45
N LYS A 91 -7.30 17.23 -2.16
CA LYS A 91 -6.12 16.72 -1.42
C LYS A 91 -6.10 15.20 -1.37
N LEU A 92 -7.24 14.57 -1.10
CA LEU A 92 -7.35 13.12 -1.06
C LEU A 92 -7.08 12.48 -2.43
N LYS A 93 -7.57 13.09 -3.52
CA LYS A 93 -7.28 12.67 -4.89
C LYS A 93 -5.77 12.68 -5.16
N GLU A 94 -5.09 13.75 -4.75
CA GLU A 94 -3.65 13.89 -4.97
C GLU A 94 -2.85 12.86 -4.17
N ASN A 95 -3.22 12.61 -2.92
CA ASN A 95 -2.62 11.54 -2.11
C ASN A 95 -2.76 10.16 -2.77
N TYR A 96 -3.92 9.84 -3.37
CA TYR A 96 -4.09 8.56 -4.07
C TYR A 96 -3.26 8.46 -5.34
N LYS A 97 -3.04 9.56 -6.08
CA LYS A 97 -2.14 9.55 -7.23
C LYS A 97 -0.70 9.26 -6.81
N GLN A 98 -0.20 9.97 -5.80
CA GLN A 98 1.14 9.75 -5.25
C GLN A 98 1.30 8.30 -4.74
N LEU A 99 0.29 7.76 -4.07
CA LEU A 99 0.30 6.37 -3.63
C LEU A 99 0.38 5.39 -4.82
N ILE A 100 -0.39 5.62 -5.88
CA ILE A 100 -0.35 4.80 -7.10
C ILE A 100 1.02 4.88 -7.77
N ASP A 101 1.64 6.06 -7.82
CA ASP A 101 2.96 6.23 -8.45
C ASP A 101 4.04 5.48 -7.66
N ASN A 102 4.02 5.56 -6.33
CA ASN A 102 4.90 4.76 -5.47
C ASN A 102 4.65 3.25 -5.64
N GLN A 103 3.40 2.82 -5.78
CA GLN A 103 3.07 1.41 -6.03
C GLN A 103 3.54 0.95 -7.42
N LYS A 104 3.50 1.80 -8.44
CA LYS A 104 4.07 1.48 -9.76
C LYS A 104 5.58 1.33 -9.71
N GLU A 105 6.26 2.17 -8.92
CA GLU A 105 7.70 2.05 -8.70
C GLU A 105 8.05 0.74 -7.99
N GLN A 106 7.35 0.39 -6.91
CA GLN A 106 7.50 -0.91 -6.25
C GLN A 106 7.24 -2.09 -7.20
N LEU A 107 6.25 -1.99 -8.08
CA LEU A 107 5.94 -3.01 -9.07
C LEU A 107 7.09 -3.19 -10.06
N LYS A 108 7.78 -2.12 -10.44
CA LYS A 108 8.98 -2.17 -11.28
C LYS A 108 10.11 -2.89 -10.54
N THR A 109 10.31 -2.59 -9.25
CA THR A 109 11.32 -3.25 -8.42
C THR A 109 11.07 -4.75 -8.30
N TYR A 110 9.83 -5.18 -8.02
CA TYR A 110 9.51 -6.61 -7.96
C TYR A 110 9.70 -7.34 -9.29
N LYS A 111 9.40 -6.69 -10.41
CA LYS A 111 9.67 -7.26 -11.74
C LYS A 111 11.16 -7.44 -12.01
N ASN A 112 11.98 -6.44 -11.64
CA ASN A 112 13.43 -6.54 -11.79
C ASN A 112 13.98 -7.69 -10.94
N LEU A 113 13.59 -7.78 -9.66
CA LEU A 113 13.99 -8.88 -8.77
C LEU A 113 13.62 -10.26 -9.34
N LEU A 114 12.41 -10.39 -9.87
CA LEU A 114 11.97 -11.65 -10.49
C LEU A 114 12.78 -12.02 -11.73
N ASN A 115 13.15 -11.03 -12.55
CA ASN A 115 14.00 -11.24 -13.73
C ASN A 115 15.41 -11.67 -13.32
N ASP A 116 16.03 -10.95 -12.37
CA ASP A 116 17.38 -11.26 -11.88
C ASP A 116 17.45 -12.70 -11.32
N LEU A 117 16.41 -13.13 -10.58
CA LEU A 117 16.31 -14.49 -10.04
C LEU A 117 16.08 -15.57 -11.10
N ASN A 118 15.46 -15.22 -12.22
CA ASN A 118 15.27 -16.12 -13.35
C ASN A 118 16.53 -16.22 -14.23
N ASP A 119 17.29 -15.13 -14.35
CA ASP A 119 18.55 -15.09 -15.09
C ASP A 119 19.68 -15.80 -14.32
N GLU A 120 19.73 -15.73 -12.99
CA GLU A 120 20.65 -16.54 -12.15
C GLU A 120 20.37 -18.05 -12.20
N LYS A 121 19.21 -18.45 -12.72
CA LYS A 121 18.78 -19.86 -12.84
C LYS A 121 19.18 -20.50 -14.18
N ASN A 122 19.58 -19.72 -15.19
CA ASN A 122 20.08 -20.17 -16.48
C ASN A 122 21.61 -20.26 -16.48
#